data_AF-A0A7K2YDI9-F1
#
_entry.id   AF-A0A7K2YDI9-F1
#
_cell.length_a   1.000
_cell.length_b   1.000
_cell.length_c   1.000
_cell.angle_alpha   90.00
_cell.angle_beta   90.00
_cell.angle_gamma   90.00
#
_symmetry.space_group_name_H-M   'P 1'
#
loop_
_entity.id
_entity.type
_entity.pdbx_description
1 polymer ?
#
loop_
_entity_poly.entity_id
_entity_poly.type
_entity_poly.pdbx_seq_one_letter_code
_entity_poly.pdbx_strand_id
1 'polypeptide(L)'
;MPTEVAIWRMDEDGRPQRMRPAAMPLERDLEEVIEADPDILGEPVLLIGRQVPTAHGGFVDLLAIDGEGCLLVLELKRDRGAREVIAQALDYASWATLLSHAQILGLFADYRTDDTTFEAAFEERFGIPAPEELNAAHRVTIVAARLDEATERIVGYLADLGVPVNAVCFHYYENDGHRYLARTWLRDEAKTTPASRAGKSSTREPWNGLDWYSVLGEEGGIRSWDDARRFGFISAGGGKRFSRGLRRPQPGHRINLHIPKVGYVGIGEVCGEPLPFTEALVRDGSLRLAEQQLVGKYRHPGDDTDPDVAEYILPVRWLKAVDRSAGVWDKGMFAVPLPICHLNNAATLAILKTKFFPEGTATSPTGTAPTPAQS
;
A
#
# COMPACT_ATOMS: atom_id res chain seq x y z
N MET A 1 26.37 9.38 1.06
CA MET A 1 26.98 8.10 1.49
C MET A 1 26.02 7.03 1.01
N PRO A 2 26.37 6.22 0.00
CA PRO A 2 25.48 5.14 -0.42
C PRO A 2 25.25 4.22 0.77
N THR A 3 23.99 3.92 1.06
CA THR A 3 23.61 3.00 2.13
C THR A 3 24.04 1.60 1.70
N GLU A 4 25.18 1.12 2.19
CA GLU A 4 25.67 -0.21 1.84
C GLU A 4 24.82 -1.26 2.56
N VAL A 5 24.00 -2.00 1.81
CA VAL A 5 23.23 -3.12 2.35
C VAL A 5 24.13 -4.33 2.47
N ALA A 6 24.19 -4.90 3.66
CA ALA A 6 24.85 -6.17 3.92
C ALA A 6 23.81 -7.18 4.41
N ILE A 7 23.88 -8.40 3.87
CA ILE A 7 23.03 -9.52 4.26
C ILE A 7 23.91 -10.58 4.90
N TRP A 8 23.41 -11.22 5.95
CA TRP A 8 24.03 -12.37 6.58
C TRP A 8 23.07 -13.56 6.47
N ARG A 9 23.58 -14.70 6.01
CA ARG A 9 22.89 -15.99 6.14
C ARG A 9 23.08 -16.49 7.57
N MET A 10 22.01 -16.92 8.21
CA MET A 10 22.03 -17.52 9.54
C MET A 10 21.89 -19.03 9.39
N ASP A 11 22.96 -19.77 9.67
CA ASP A 11 22.94 -21.24 9.64
C ASP A 11 22.29 -21.81 10.91
N GLU A 12 21.93 -23.10 10.92
CA GLU A 12 21.30 -23.77 12.09
C GLU A 12 22.12 -23.64 13.37
N ASP A 13 23.45 -23.57 13.25
CA ASP A 13 24.39 -23.37 14.36
C ASP A 13 24.42 -21.93 14.89
N GLY A 14 23.62 -21.02 14.32
CA GLY A 14 23.53 -19.60 14.68
C GLY A 14 24.71 -18.74 14.23
N ARG A 15 25.64 -19.28 13.45
CA ARG A 15 26.81 -18.55 12.95
C ARG A 15 26.42 -17.68 11.75
N PRO A 16 26.63 -16.34 11.82
CA PRO A 16 26.31 -15.46 10.71
C PRO A 16 27.38 -15.57 9.62
N GLN A 17 26.97 -15.90 8.39
CA GLN A 17 27.84 -15.84 7.22
C GLN A 17 27.49 -14.61 6.39
N ARG A 18 28.42 -13.66 6.29
CA ARG A 18 28.22 -12.47 5.45
C ARG A 18 28.12 -12.90 3.99
N MET A 19 27.01 -12.55 3.36
CA MET A 19 26.79 -12.76 1.94
C MET A 19 27.67 -11.80 1.13
N ARG A 20 28.25 -12.31 0.04
CA ARG A 20 29.01 -11.48 -0.89
C ARG A 20 28.06 -10.89 -1.93
N PRO A 21 28.11 -9.58 -2.18
CA PRO A 21 27.43 -9.01 -3.33
C PRO A 21 27.91 -9.74 -4.60
N ALA A 22 26.96 -10.14 -5.42
CA ALA A 22 27.22 -10.65 -6.76
C ALA A 22 26.81 -9.58 -7.77
N ALA A 23 27.46 -9.57 -8.93
CA ALA A 23 26.98 -8.77 -10.04
C ALA A 23 25.69 -9.42 -10.55
N MET A 24 24.63 -8.62 -10.70
CA MET A 24 23.47 -9.10 -11.44
C MET A 24 23.91 -9.32 -12.89
N PRO A 25 23.65 -10.49 -13.50
CA PRO A 25 24.22 -10.82 -14.79
C PRO A 25 23.84 -9.83 -15.89
N LEU A 26 22.57 -9.39 -15.94
CA LEU A 26 22.04 -8.39 -16.89
C LEU A 26 20.89 -7.58 -16.27
N GLU A 27 20.72 -6.32 -16.67
CA GLU A 27 19.55 -5.51 -16.27
C GLU A 27 18.23 -6.01 -16.90
N ARG A 28 18.31 -6.76 -18.02
CA ARG A 28 17.17 -7.53 -18.54
C ARG A 28 16.64 -8.51 -17.50
N ASP A 29 17.51 -9.01 -16.62
CA ASP A 29 17.11 -9.88 -15.52
C ASP A 29 16.29 -9.08 -14.49
N LEU A 30 16.51 -7.77 -14.32
CA LEU A 30 15.68 -6.95 -13.41
C LEU A 30 14.29 -6.72 -13.98
N GLU A 31 14.17 -6.44 -15.28
CA GLU A 31 12.85 -6.38 -15.93
C GLU A 31 12.10 -7.71 -15.77
N GLU A 32 12.75 -8.84 -16.07
CA GLU A 32 12.14 -10.16 -15.95
C GLU A 32 11.75 -10.48 -14.49
N VAL A 33 12.58 -10.08 -13.52
CA VAL A 33 12.32 -10.30 -12.09
C VAL A 33 11.17 -9.42 -11.59
N ILE A 34 11.13 -8.14 -11.97
CA ILE A 34 10.01 -7.23 -11.64
C ILE A 34 8.73 -7.70 -12.34
N GLU A 35 8.82 -8.17 -13.59
CA GLU A 35 7.67 -8.68 -14.34
C GLU A 35 7.10 -9.95 -13.74
N ALA A 36 7.96 -10.86 -13.28
CA ALA A 36 7.54 -12.10 -12.62
C ALA A 36 6.90 -11.83 -11.26
N ASP A 37 7.41 -10.85 -10.49
CA ASP A 37 6.83 -10.44 -9.23
C ASP A 37 6.96 -8.92 -9.00
N PRO A 38 5.94 -8.13 -9.37
CA PRO A 38 5.99 -6.68 -9.19
C PRO A 38 6.01 -6.25 -7.72
N ASP A 39 5.64 -7.12 -6.76
CA ASP A 39 5.65 -6.79 -5.33
C ASP A 39 7.07 -6.56 -4.80
N ILE A 40 8.11 -6.98 -5.53
CA ILE A 40 9.50 -6.68 -5.16
C ILE A 40 9.80 -5.18 -5.17
N LEU A 41 9.00 -4.36 -5.87
CA LEU A 41 9.12 -2.89 -5.83
C LEU A 41 8.75 -2.34 -4.44
N GLY A 42 7.94 -3.06 -3.66
CA GLY A 42 7.55 -2.66 -2.31
C GLY A 42 6.18 -1.99 -2.20
N GLU A 43 5.55 -1.71 -3.34
CA GLU A 43 4.14 -1.30 -3.44
C GLU A 43 3.39 -2.22 -4.42
N PRO A 44 2.10 -2.51 -4.17
CA PRO A 44 1.29 -3.23 -5.14
C PRO A 44 1.10 -2.38 -6.40
N VAL A 45 1.47 -2.92 -7.56
CA VAL A 45 1.29 -2.30 -8.88
C VAL A 45 0.83 -3.33 -9.90
N LEU A 46 0.07 -2.91 -10.91
CA LEU A 46 -0.27 -3.72 -12.06
C LEU A 46 0.61 -3.29 -13.23
N LEU A 47 1.44 -4.19 -13.76
CA LEU A 47 2.16 -3.93 -15.00
C LEU A 47 1.18 -3.89 -16.17
N ILE A 48 1.30 -2.85 -16.98
CA ILE A 48 0.44 -2.61 -18.15
C ILE A 48 1.22 -2.55 -19.46
N GLY A 49 2.55 -2.69 -19.41
CA GLY A 49 3.38 -2.71 -20.60
C GLY A 49 4.86 -2.91 -20.28
N ARG A 50 5.56 -3.50 -21.24
CA ARG A 50 7.01 -3.69 -21.24
C ARG A 50 7.59 -3.20 -22.56
N GLN A 51 8.72 -2.49 -22.50
CA GLN A 51 9.37 -1.87 -23.66
C GLN A 51 8.35 -1.08 -24.50
N VAL A 52 7.62 -0.19 -23.84
CA VAL A 52 6.48 0.51 -24.45
C VAL A 52 6.98 1.64 -25.35
N PRO A 53 6.69 1.61 -26.67
CA PRO A 53 7.16 2.64 -27.60
C PRO A 53 6.50 3.99 -27.29
N THR A 54 7.31 5.06 -27.30
CA THR A 54 6.79 6.42 -27.13
C THR A 54 6.61 7.14 -28.47
N ALA A 55 5.74 8.14 -28.51
CA ALA A 55 5.53 8.97 -29.70
C ALA A 55 6.72 9.87 -30.04
N HIS A 56 7.64 10.09 -29.08
CA HIS A 56 8.83 10.92 -29.24
C HIS A 56 10.09 10.07 -29.53
N GLY A 57 9.95 8.75 -29.58
CA GLY A 57 11.03 7.78 -29.80
C GLY A 57 11.49 7.11 -28.51
N GLY A 58 12.14 5.94 -28.65
CA GLY A 58 12.56 5.11 -27.53
C GLY A 58 11.42 4.31 -26.89
N PHE A 59 11.74 3.65 -25.79
CA PHE A 59 10.89 2.67 -25.13
C PHE A 59 10.94 2.84 -23.61
N VAL A 60 9.78 2.96 -22.98
CA VAL A 60 9.68 2.86 -21.52
C VAL A 60 9.95 1.41 -21.12
N ASP A 61 10.89 1.16 -20.21
CA ASP A 61 11.26 -0.22 -19.88
C ASP A 61 10.08 -1.01 -19.29
N LEU A 62 9.43 -0.48 -18.25
CA LEU A 62 8.17 -1.00 -17.72
C LEU A 62 7.22 0.15 -17.41
N LEU A 63 5.94 -0.04 -17.75
CA LEU A 63 4.86 0.87 -17.40
C LEU A 63 3.88 0.14 -16.48
N ALA A 64 3.56 0.75 -15.35
CA ALA A 64 2.66 0.18 -14.36
C ALA A 64 1.56 1.18 -13.95
N ILE A 65 0.56 0.68 -13.24
CA ILE A 65 -0.47 1.48 -12.60
C ILE A 65 -0.68 1.02 -11.16
N ASP A 66 -0.87 1.96 -10.24
CA ASP A 66 -1.20 1.64 -8.84
C ASP A 66 -2.72 1.49 -8.63
N GLY A 67 -3.11 1.14 -7.40
CA GLY A 67 -4.51 0.96 -7.01
C GLY A 67 -5.35 2.24 -7.03
N GLU A 68 -4.74 3.41 -7.22
CA GLU A 68 -5.45 4.70 -7.36
C GLU A 68 -5.54 5.15 -8.83
N GLY A 69 -4.99 4.39 -9.76
CA GLY A 69 -4.95 4.75 -11.18
C GLY A 69 -3.81 5.69 -11.56
N CYS A 70 -2.80 5.86 -10.68
CA CYS A 70 -1.59 6.63 -10.99
C CYS A 70 -0.66 5.81 -11.88
N LEU A 71 -0.17 6.39 -12.98
CA LEU A 71 0.83 5.73 -13.82
C LEU A 71 2.22 5.78 -13.20
N LEU A 72 2.95 4.67 -13.27
CA LEU A 72 4.32 4.56 -12.82
C LEU A 72 5.20 4.24 -14.03
N VAL A 73 6.10 5.17 -14.35
CA VAL A 73 7.13 5.00 -15.38
C VAL A 73 8.37 4.44 -14.70
N LEU A 74 8.70 3.18 -14.98
CA LEU A 74 9.86 2.50 -14.43
C LEU A 74 10.97 2.50 -15.49
N GLU A 75 12.05 3.23 -15.22
CA GLU A 75 13.21 3.31 -16.12
C GLU A 75 14.39 2.58 -15.49
N LEU A 76 14.89 1.55 -16.17
CA LEU A 76 16.07 0.82 -15.70
C LEU A 76 17.33 1.56 -16.13
N LYS A 77 18.18 1.88 -15.16
CA LYS A 77 19.49 2.50 -15.44
C LYS A 77 20.38 1.46 -16.10
N ARG A 78 20.57 1.57 -17.43
CA ARG A 78 21.35 0.63 -18.25
C ARG A 78 22.75 1.09 -18.62
N ASP A 79 23.77 0.86 -17.78
CA ASP A 79 25.15 1.40 -17.94
C ASP A 79 25.22 2.92 -18.27
N ARG A 80 24.10 3.64 -18.11
CA ARG A 80 23.90 5.02 -18.55
C ARG A 80 24.38 5.99 -17.50
N GLY A 81 24.88 7.14 -17.95
CA GLY A 81 25.23 8.23 -17.04
C GLY A 81 24.00 8.76 -16.30
N ALA A 82 24.19 9.29 -15.08
CA ALA A 82 23.10 9.86 -14.27
C ALA A 82 22.20 10.84 -15.06
N ARG A 83 22.81 11.67 -15.92
CA ARG A 83 22.07 12.68 -16.71
C ARG A 83 21.18 12.04 -17.77
N GLU A 84 21.66 10.98 -18.43
CA GLU A 84 20.96 10.31 -19.52
C GLU A 84 19.74 9.57 -18.99
N VAL A 85 19.90 8.77 -17.93
CA VAL A 85 18.78 8.02 -17.35
C VAL A 85 17.70 8.96 -16.80
N ILE A 86 18.08 10.06 -16.16
CA ILE A 86 17.11 11.04 -15.63
C ILE A 86 16.42 11.79 -16.77
N ALA A 87 17.16 12.24 -17.78
CA ALA A 87 16.56 12.93 -18.92
C ALA A 87 15.55 12.03 -19.65
N GLN A 88 15.91 10.77 -19.86
CA GLN A 88 15.04 9.78 -20.50
C GLN A 88 13.80 9.46 -19.66
N ALA A 89 13.97 9.24 -18.36
CA ALA A 89 12.86 8.98 -17.46
C ALA A 89 11.86 10.16 -17.42
N LEU A 90 12.36 11.41 -17.45
CA LEU A 90 11.52 12.61 -17.52
C LEU A 90 10.85 12.81 -18.88
N ASP A 91 11.53 12.49 -19.98
CA ASP A 91 10.95 12.51 -21.32
C ASP A 91 9.79 11.51 -21.42
N TYR A 92 9.99 10.30 -20.90
CA TYR A 92 8.96 9.25 -20.84
C TYR A 92 7.81 9.61 -19.92
N ALA A 93 8.08 10.25 -18.78
CA ALA A 93 7.05 10.81 -17.92
C ALA A 93 6.18 11.82 -18.69
N SER A 94 6.82 12.72 -19.44
CA SER A 94 6.12 13.72 -20.25
C SER A 94 5.18 13.08 -21.28
N TRP A 95 5.62 12.02 -21.95
CA TRP A 95 4.79 11.23 -22.86
C TRP A 95 3.66 10.49 -22.13
N ALA A 96 3.95 9.84 -21.00
CA ALA A 96 2.98 9.09 -20.22
C ALA A 96 1.83 10.01 -19.75
N THR A 97 2.11 11.28 -19.46
CA THR A 97 1.07 12.26 -19.12
C THR A 97 0.07 12.51 -20.24
N LEU A 98 0.36 12.13 -21.49
CA LEU A 98 -0.53 12.32 -22.62
C LEU A 98 -1.50 11.17 -22.81
N LEU A 99 -1.22 10.00 -22.22
CA LEU A 99 -2.04 8.80 -22.38
C LEU A 99 -3.48 9.03 -21.90
N SER A 100 -4.42 8.68 -22.76
CA SER A 100 -5.85 8.61 -22.46
C SER A 100 -6.22 7.28 -21.82
N HIS A 101 -7.38 7.22 -21.18
CA HIS A 101 -7.92 5.98 -20.62
C HIS A 101 -7.92 4.85 -21.66
N ALA A 102 -8.44 5.10 -22.87
CA ALA A 102 -8.48 4.10 -23.94
C ALA A 102 -7.08 3.61 -24.38
N GLN A 103 -6.09 4.50 -24.41
CA GLN A 103 -4.71 4.11 -24.73
C GLN A 103 -4.09 3.24 -23.62
N ILE A 104 -4.40 3.51 -22.35
CA ILE A 104 -3.94 2.68 -21.23
C ILE A 104 -4.53 1.26 -21.32
N LEU A 105 -5.83 1.16 -21.61
CA LEU A 105 -6.47 -0.14 -21.84
C LEU A 105 -5.86 -0.86 -23.05
N GLY A 106 -5.56 -0.14 -24.13
CA GLY A 106 -4.89 -0.69 -25.31
C GLY A 106 -3.49 -1.21 -25.01
N LEU A 107 -2.67 -0.44 -24.27
CA LEU A 107 -1.34 -0.86 -23.84
C LEU A 107 -1.41 -2.16 -23.02
N PHE A 108 -2.36 -2.24 -22.09
CA PHE A 108 -2.58 -3.45 -21.30
C PHE A 108 -2.98 -4.65 -22.16
N ALA A 109 -3.89 -4.44 -23.11
CA ALA A 109 -4.36 -5.49 -24.02
C ALA A 109 -3.23 -5.99 -24.94
N ASP A 110 -2.37 -5.09 -25.43
CA ASP A 110 -1.21 -5.44 -26.25
C ASP A 110 -0.12 -6.17 -25.43
N TYR A 111 -0.04 -5.85 -24.14
CA TYR A 111 0.93 -6.43 -23.21
C TYR A 111 0.55 -7.85 -22.76
N ARG A 112 -0.73 -8.11 -22.50
CA ARG A 112 -1.18 -9.43 -22.06
C ARG A 112 -1.20 -10.45 -23.20
N THR A 113 -0.90 -11.70 -22.85
CA THR A 113 -0.99 -12.84 -23.76
C THR A 113 -2.29 -13.65 -23.60
N ASP A 114 -3.11 -13.28 -22.61
CA ASP A 114 -4.37 -13.93 -22.27
C ASP A 114 -5.55 -12.96 -22.49
N ASP A 115 -6.79 -13.47 -22.45
CA ASP A 115 -8.01 -12.68 -22.69
C ASP A 115 -8.47 -11.87 -21.44
N THR A 116 -7.61 -11.73 -20.42
CA THR A 116 -7.98 -10.99 -19.20
C THR A 116 -8.13 -9.51 -19.50
N THR A 117 -9.27 -8.92 -19.16
CA THR A 117 -9.47 -7.48 -19.30
C THR A 117 -8.71 -6.70 -18.25
N PHE A 118 -8.45 -5.42 -18.52
CA PHE A 118 -7.80 -4.52 -17.56
C PHE A 118 -8.56 -4.48 -16.23
N GLU A 119 -9.89 -4.36 -16.28
CA GLU A 119 -10.73 -4.27 -15.08
C GLU A 119 -10.64 -5.53 -14.23
N ALA A 120 -10.64 -6.71 -14.87
CA ALA A 120 -10.53 -7.99 -14.17
C ALA A 120 -9.15 -8.12 -13.50
N ALA A 121 -8.07 -7.80 -14.22
CA ALA A 121 -6.72 -7.86 -13.68
C ALA A 121 -6.47 -6.81 -12.58
N PHE A 122 -7.05 -5.62 -12.72
CA PHE A 122 -6.99 -4.57 -11.70
C PHE A 122 -7.71 -5.02 -10.43
N GLU A 123 -8.92 -5.57 -10.55
CA GLU A 123 -9.68 -6.09 -9.42
C GLU A 123 -8.98 -7.26 -8.75
N GLU A 124 -8.37 -8.16 -9.52
CA GLU A 124 -7.55 -9.25 -8.99
C GLU A 124 -6.29 -8.73 -8.27
N ARG A 125 -5.61 -7.72 -8.83
CA ARG A 125 -4.38 -7.15 -8.27
C ARG A 125 -4.64 -6.37 -6.98
N PHE A 126 -5.68 -5.55 -6.95
CA PHE A 126 -5.91 -4.59 -5.87
C PHE A 126 -7.07 -4.95 -4.94
N GLY A 127 -7.89 -5.94 -5.29
CA GLY A 127 -9.09 -6.30 -4.54
C GLY A 127 -10.23 -5.28 -4.65
N ILE A 128 -10.08 -4.30 -5.54
CA ILE A 128 -11.01 -3.17 -5.74
C ILE A 128 -11.22 -2.94 -7.25
N PRO A 129 -12.41 -2.47 -7.68
CA PRO A 129 -12.64 -2.11 -9.07
C PRO A 129 -11.67 -1.03 -9.54
N ALA A 130 -11.35 -1.05 -10.84
CA ALA A 130 -10.60 0.01 -11.48
C ALA A 130 -11.31 1.37 -11.29
N PRO A 131 -10.57 2.45 -10.97
CA PRO A 131 -11.14 3.78 -10.90
C PRO A 131 -11.59 4.27 -12.27
N GLU A 132 -12.67 5.06 -12.31
CA GLU A 132 -13.21 5.62 -13.56
C GLU A 132 -12.19 6.50 -14.30
N GLU A 133 -11.40 7.27 -13.54
CA GLU A 133 -10.32 8.09 -14.06
C GLU A 133 -8.97 7.41 -13.82
N LEU A 134 -8.24 7.17 -14.93
CA LEU A 134 -6.86 6.69 -14.92
C LEU A 134 -5.92 7.82 -15.36
N ASN A 135 -4.68 7.78 -14.90
CA ASN A 135 -3.64 8.75 -15.27
C ASN A 135 -4.01 10.20 -14.92
N ALA A 136 -4.69 10.40 -13.78
CA ALA A 136 -4.85 11.71 -13.15
C ALA A 136 -3.51 12.21 -12.55
N ALA A 137 -2.65 11.27 -12.19
CA ALA A 137 -1.29 11.52 -11.75
C ALA A 137 -0.31 10.46 -12.28
N HIS A 138 0.98 10.78 -12.20
CA HIS A 138 2.07 9.88 -12.55
C HIS A 138 3.26 10.01 -11.60
N ARG A 139 4.09 8.96 -11.56
CA ARG A 139 5.37 8.88 -10.86
C ARG A 139 6.44 8.29 -11.78
N VAL A 140 7.69 8.61 -11.47
CA VAL A 140 8.87 8.14 -12.19
C VAL A 140 9.78 7.42 -11.19
N THR A 141 10.13 6.18 -11.48
CA THR A 141 11.02 5.40 -10.64
C THR A 141 12.21 4.93 -11.46
N ILE A 142 13.40 5.38 -11.07
CA ILE A 142 14.65 4.86 -11.60
C ILE A 142 14.99 3.57 -10.90
N VAL A 143 15.07 2.47 -11.64
CA VAL A 143 15.43 1.16 -11.14
C VAL A 143 16.90 0.91 -11.44
N ALA A 144 17.70 0.57 -10.44
CA ALA A 144 19.14 0.33 -10.66
C ALA A 144 19.69 -0.77 -9.75
N ALA A 145 20.77 -1.43 -10.17
CA ALA A 145 21.55 -2.30 -9.27
C ALA A 145 22.43 -1.49 -8.29
N ARG A 146 22.77 -0.25 -8.67
CA ARG A 146 23.51 0.72 -7.87
C ARG A 146 23.18 2.13 -8.31
N LEU A 147 23.06 3.04 -7.36
CA LEU A 147 22.97 4.48 -7.63
C LEU A 147 24.35 5.13 -7.45
N ASP A 148 24.75 5.93 -8.42
CA ASP A 148 25.92 6.79 -8.31
C ASP A 148 25.56 8.09 -7.59
N GLU A 149 26.55 8.79 -6.99
CA GLU A 149 26.32 10.03 -6.23
C GLU A 149 25.63 11.11 -7.06
N ALA A 150 25.86 11.12 -8.38
CA ALA A 150 25.22 12.08 -9.27
C ALA A 150 23.72 11.80 -9.44
N THR A 151 23.34 10.52 -9.55
CA THR A 151 21.95 10.07 -9.66
C THR A 151 21.21 10.37 -8.36
N GLU A 152 21.79 9.99 -7.20
CA GLU A 152 21.20 10.29 -5.89
C GLU A 152 20.97 11.80 -5.70
N ARG A 153 21.98 12.62 -6.00
CA ARG A 153 21.92 14.07 -5.85
C ARG A 153 20.87 14.70 -6.77
N ILE A 154 20.78 14.29 -8.03
CA ILE A 154 19.84 14.89 -8.99
C ILE A 154 18.41 14.44 -8.68
N VAL A 155 18.18 13.14 -8.43
CA VAL A 155 16.86 12.62 -8.06
C VAL A 155 16.39 13.28 -6.76
N GLY A 156 17.27 13.37 -5.75
CA GLY A 156 16.95 14.06 -4.49
C GLY A 156 16.56 15.52 -4.69
N TYR A 157 17.33 16.27 -5.48
CA TYR A 157 17.03 17.67 -5.81
C TYR A 157 15.68 17.83 -6.52
N LEU A 158 15.39 17.00 -7.52
CA LEU A 158 14.12 17.05 -8.26
C LEU A 158 12.93 16.71 -7.35
N ALA A 159 13.08 15.68 -6.52
CA ALA A 159 12.06 15.29 -5.55
C ALA A 159 11.79 16.40 -4.51
N ASP A 160 12.82 17.12 -4.06
CA ASP A 160 12.66 18.28 -3.16
C ASP A 160 11.92 19.45 -3.81
N LEU A 161 11.94 19.55 -5.14
CA LEU A 161 11.14 20.51 -5.91
C LEU A 161 9.73 19.99 -6.24
N GLY A 162 9.35 18.82 -5.76
CA GLY A 162 8.04 18.21 -6.00
C GLY A 162 7.91 17.51 -7.36
N VAL A 163 9.01 17.25 -8.07
CA VAL A 163 8.99 16.35 -9.23
C VAL A 163 8.78 14.92 -8.71
N PRO A 164 7.85 14.13 -9.27
CA PRO A 164 7.44 12.84 -8.72
C PRO A 164 8.44 11.73 -9.10
N VAL A 165 9.73 11.99 -8.91
CA VAL A 165 10.82 11.07 -9.26
C VAL A 165 11.43 10.48 -7.99
N ASN A 166 11.64 9.17 -8.00
CA ASN A 166 12.37 8.45 -6.96
C ASN A 166 13.28 7.41 -7.61
N ALA A 167 14.06 6.71 -6.79
CA ALA A 167 14.91 5.63 -7.26
C ALA A 167 14.83 4.43 -6.30
N VAL A 168 14.78 3.23 -6.89
CA VAL A 168 14.87 1.96 -6.20
C VAL A 168 16.16 1.24 -6.61
N CYS A 169 16.89 0.77 -5.60
CA CYS A 169 18.14 0.05 -5.77
C CYS A 169 17.95 -1.41 -5.40
N PHE A 170 18.35 -2.31 -6.30
CA PHE A 170 18.32 -3.75 -6.08
C PHE A 170 19.74 -4.30 -5.88
N HIS A 171 19.96 -4.94 -4.75
CA HIS A 171 21.23 -5.56 -4.39
C HIS A 171 21.12 -7.08 -4.57
N TYR A 172 22.02 -7.62 -5.39
CA TYR A 172 22.02 -9.04 -5.72
C TYR A 172 23.13 -9.78 -4.96
N TYR A 173 22.80 -10.95 -4.44
CA TYR A 173 23.71 -11.81 -3.71
C TYR A 173 23.54 -13.26 -4.16
N GLU A 174 24.64 -14.01 -4.16
CA GLU A 174 24.64 -15.42 -4.50
C GLU A 174 25.37 -16.22 -3.42
N ASN A 175 24.80 -17.36 -3.07
CA ASN A 175 25.40 -18.28 -2.11
C ASN A 175 24.84 -19.70 -2.34
N ASP A 176 25.74 -20.67 -2.49
CA ASP A 176 25.40 -22.10 -2.66
C ASP A 176 24.34 -22.39 -3.74
N GLY A 177 24.39 -21.65 -4.86
CA GLY A 177 23.44 -21.77 -5.97
C GLY A 177 22.10 -21.06 -5.76
N HIS A 178 21.87 -20.47 -4.59
CA HIS A 178 20.72 -19.61 -4.30
C HIS A 178 21.02 -18.16 -4.64
N ARG A 179 20.00 -17.49 -5.18
CA ARG A 179 20.04 -16.09 -5.58
C ARG A 179 19.13 -15.29 -4.66
N TYR A 180 19.62 -14.16 -4.17
CA TYR A 180 18.92 -13.30 -3.23
C TYR A 180 18.89 -11.88 -3.76
N LEU A 181 17.76 -11.21 -3.55
CA LEU A 181 17.53 -9.83 -3.94
C LEU A 181 17.13 -9.03 -2.71
N ALA A 182 17.81 -7.92 -2.46
CA ALA A 182 17.39 -6.92 -1.48
C ALA A 182 17.06 -5.60 -2.18
N ARG A 183 16.09 -4.88 -1.62
CA ARG A 183 15.63 -3.58 -2.12
C ARG A 183 15.97 -2.47 -1.15
N THR A 184 16.43 -1.34 -1.66
CA THR A 184 16.53 -0.07 -0.93
C THR A 184 15.91 1.05 -1.76
N TRP A 185 15.07 1.87 -1.14
CA TRP A 185 14.58 3.10 -1.75
C TRP A 185 15.48 4.28 -1.41
N LEU A 186 15.72 5.17 -2.37
CA LEU A 186 16.47 6.41 -2.12
C LEU A 186 15.69 7.35 -1.19
N ARG A 187 14.38 7.43 -1.37
CA ARG A 187 13.45 8.15 -0.51
C ARG A 187 12.29 7.26 -0.15
N ASP A 188 11.74 7.49 1.04
CA ASP A 188 10.50 6.87 1.50
C ASP A 188 9.40 7.05 0.44
N GLU A 189 9.03 5.95 -0.20
CA GLU A 189 8.13 5.93 -1.35
C GLU A 189 6.76 6.49 -0.98
N ALA A 190 6.28 6.21 0.24
CA ALA A 190 5.02 6.73 0.78
C ALA A 190 4.96 8.28 0.85
N LYS A 191 6.11 8.96 0.75
CA LYS A 191 6.23 10.42 0.74
C LYS A 191 6.41 11.02 -0.66
N THR A 192 6.53 10.20 -1.70
CA THR A 192 6.67 10.70 -3.07
C THR A 192 5.32 11.17 -3.58
N THR A 193 5.15 12.50 -3.70
CA THR A 193 3.89 13.08 -4.16
C THR A 193 3.76 12.88 -5.67
N PRO A 194 2.69 12.24 -6.16
CA PRO A 194 2.43 12.10 -7.61
C PRO A 194 2.24 13.47 -8.26
N ALA A 195 2.72 13.67 -9.49
CA ALA A 195 2.40 14.90 -10.23
C ALA A 195 1.02 14.79 -10.86
N SER A 196 0.13 15.70 -10.49
CA SER A 196 -1.18 15.85 -11.12
C SER A 196 -1.06 16.38 -12.54
N ARG A 197 -1.90 15.88 -13.45
CA ARG A 197 -1.96 16.37 -14.84
C ARG A 197 -2.43 17.83 -14.88
N ALA A 198 -1.61 18.74 -15.41
CA ALA A 198 -1.97 20.15 -15.54
C ALA A 198 -3.18 20.32 -16.49
N GLY A 199 -4.25 20.98 -16.01
CA GLY A 199 -5.39 21.40 -16.83
C GLY A 199 -6.62 20.48 -16.82
N LYS A 200 -6.58 19.31 -16.16
CA LYS A 200 -7.79 18.57 -15.78
C LYS A 200 -7.93 18.62 -14.27
N SER A 201 -8.99 19.27 -13.81
CA SER A 201 -9.45 19.16 -12.43
C SER A 201 -9.84 17.70 -12.20
N SER A 202 -8.94 16.89 -11.66
CA SER A 202 -9.33 15.65 -10.99
C SER A 202 -10.48 16.00 -10.05
N THR A 203 -11.65 15.41 -10.24
CA THR A 203 -12.76 15.55 -9.28
C THR A 203 -12.46 14.81 -7.98
N ARG A 204 -11.41 13.97 -7.98
CA ARG A 204 -10.95 13.18 -6.85
C ARG A 204 -9.91 13.96 -6.06
N GLU A 205 -10.20 14.17 -4.78
CA GLU A 205 -9.26 14.77 -3.84
C GLU A 205 -8.01 13.88 -3.70
N PRO A 206 -6.80 14.46 -3.60
CA PRO A 206 -5.56 13.71 -3.53
C PRO A 206 -5.47 12.88 -2.26
N TRP A 207 -4.65 11.84 -2.30
CA TRP A 207 -4.33 11.06 -1.10
C TRP A 207 -3.72 11.96 -0.03
N ASN A 208 -4.24 11.89 1.19
CA ASN A 208 -3.78 12.74 2.29
C ASN A 208 -2.64 12.12 3.12
N GLY A 209 -2.15 10.94 2.72
CA GLY A 209 -1.06 10.24 3.41
C GLY A 209 -1.46 9.50 4.68
N LEU A 210 -2.74 9.54 5.10
CA LEU A 210 -3.13 9.15 6.45
C LEU A 210 -4.41 8.31 6.55
N ASP A 211 -5.49 8.70 5.87
CA ASP A 211 -6.86 8.24 6.16
C ASP A 211 -7.36 7.09 5.31
N TRP A 212 -7.52 5.92 5.88
CA TRP A 212 -8.12 4.78 5.20
C TRP A 212 -9.60 4.66 5.55
N TYR A 213 -10.43 4.37 4.56
CA TYR A 213 -11.78 3.84 4.74
C TYR A 213 -11.67 2.32 4.87
N SER A 214 -12.40 1.71 5.81
CA SER A 214 -12.60 0.26 5.84
C SER A 214 -14.05 -0.07 6.13
N VAL A 215 -14.57 -1.15 5.54
CA VAL A 215 -15.93 -1.63 5.79
C VAL A 215 -15.90 -2.90 6.63
N LEU A 216 -16.69 -2.93 7.70
CA LEU A 216 -16.93 -4.14 8.49
C LEU A 216 -18.26 -4.77 8.08
N GLY A 217 -18.18 -5.87 7.32
CA GLY A 217 -19.33 -6.71 7.00
C GLY A 217 -19.66 -7.66 8.15
N GLU A 218 -20.73 -7.37 8.90
CA GLU A 218 -21.23 -8.24 9.97
C GLU A 218 -22.21 -9.31 9.46
N GLU A 219 -22.64 -9.20 8.19
CA GLU A 219 -23.54 -10.15 7.56
C GLU A 219 -22.89 -11.56 7.54
N GLY A 220 -23.62 -12.58 8.00
CA GLY A 220 -23.12 -13.96 8.10
C GLY A 220 -22.43 -14.33 9.42
N GLY A 221 -22.27 -13.39 10.36
CA GLY A 221 -21.76 -13.67 11.72
C GLY A 221 -20.28 -14.06 11.78
N ILE A 222 -19.53 -13.86 10.69
CA ILE A 222 -18.09 -14.10 10.65
C ILE A 222 -17.35 -13.01 11.45
N ARG A 223 -17.79 -11.76 11.32
CA ARG A 223 -17.18 -10.58 11.96
C ARG A 223 -18.18 -9.90 12.90
N SER A 224 -17.66 -9.21 13.91
CA SER A 224 -18.45 -8.47 14.89
C SER A 224 -17.79 -7.15 15.27
N TRP A 225 -18.56 -6.07 15.22
CA TRP A 225 -18.10 -4.77 15.71
C TRP A 225 -17.82 -4.78 17.21
N ASP A 226 -18.56 -5.58 17.98
CA ASP A 226 -18.38 -5.60 19.43
C ASP A 226 -17.01 -6.19 19.80
N ASP A 227 -16.54 -7.19 19.05
CA ASP A 227 -15.18 -7.71 19.20
C ASP A 227 -14.15 -6.70 18.70
N ALA A 228 -14.32 -6.17 17.48
CA ALA A 228 -13.41 -5.20 16.86
C ALA A 228 -13.19 -3.97 17.76
N ARG A 229 -14.27 -3.44 18.34
CA ARG A 229 -14.25 -2.34 19.31
C ARG A 229 -13.58 -2.77 20.62
N ARG A 230 -13.94 -3.94 21.16
CA ARG A 230 -13.44 -4.43 22.46
C ARG A 230 -11.96 -4.79 22.43
N PHE A 231 -11.43 -5.29 21.32
CA PHE A 231 -10.06 -5.78 21.24
C PHE A 231 -9.13 -4.87 20.42
N GLY A 232 -9.69 -3.99 19.59
CA GLY A 232 -8.90 -3.02 18.82
C GLY A 232 -8.34 -3.64 17.54
N PHE A 233 -9.20 -3.89 16.57
CA PHE A 233 -8.78 -4.39 15.25
C PHE A 233 -9.81 -4.08 14.16
N ILE A 234 -9.40 -4.21 12.90
CA ILE A 234 -10.29 -4.43 11.76
C ILE A 234 -9.96 -5.78 11.12
N SER A 235 -10.89 -6.33 10.33
CA SER A 235 -10.66 -7.62 9.68
C SER A 235 -11.27 -7.71 8.28
N ALA A 236 -10.61 -8.49 7.43
CA ALA A 236 -11.08 -8.88 6.11
C ALA A 236 -10.43 -10.21 5.70
N GLY A 237 -11.12 -10.99 4.89
CA GLY A 237 -10.71 -12.34 4.47
C GLY A 237 -11.83 -13.07 3.75
N GLY A 238 -11.69 -14.39 3.60
CA GLY A 238 -12.56 -15.21 2.76
C GLY A 238 -12.11 -15.24 1.31
N GLY A 239 -10.80 -15.04 1.08
CA GLY A 239 -10.17 -15.02 -0.24
C GLY A 239 -9.18 -13.86 -0.39
N LYS A 240 -8.15 -14.10 -1.21
CA LYS A 240 -7.01 -13.18 -1.44
C LYS A 240 -7.45 -11.76 -1.78
N ARG A 241 -8.51 -11.63 -2.58
CA ARG A 241 -9.08 -10.33 -2.99
C ARG A 241 -9.55 -9.47 -1.82
N PHE A 242 -9.95 -10.07 -0.69
CA PHE A 242 -10.48 -9.35 0.46
C PHE A 242 -9.40 -9.02 1.50
N SER A 243 -8.45 -9.92 1.70
CA SER A 243 -7.38 -9.76 2.70
C SER A 243 -6.20 -8.93 2.22
N ARG A 244 -5.89 -8.93 0.90
CA ARG A 244 -4.70 -8.24 0.36
C ARG A 244 -4.67 -6.74 0.68
N GLY A 245 -5.83 -6.08 0.63
CA GLY A 245 -5.93 -4.64 0.90
C GLY A 245 -5.48 -4.26 2.32
N LEU A 246 -5.64 -5.14 3.31
CA LEU A 246 -5.24 -4.89 4.71
C LEU A 246 -3.74 -4.76 4.91
N ARG A 247 -2.92 -5.18 3.93
CA ARG A 247 -1.46 -5.06 3.97
C ARG A 247 -0.97 -3.67 3.56
N ARG A 248 -1.85 -2.81 3.03
CA ARG A 248 -1.49 -1.48 2.54
C ARG A 248 -1.35 -0.43 3.66
N PRO A 249 -2.26 -0.34 4.66
CA PRO A 249 -2.08 0.58 5.77
C PRO A 249 -0.82 0.25 6.59
N GLN A 250 -0.02 1.26 6.90
CA GLN A 250 1.19 1.16 7.71
C GLN A 250 0.91 1.62 9.15
N PRO A 251 1.71 1.18 10.14
CA PRO A 251 1.62 1.71 11.49
C PRO A 251 1.63 3.25 11.52
N GLY A 252 0.72 3.84 12.30
CA GLY A 252 0.50 5.30 12.34
C GLY A 252 -0.54 5.82 11.32
N HIS A 253 -0.93 5.05 10.31
CA HIS A 253 -2.08 5.39 9.47
C HIS A 253 -3.38 5.35 10.27
N ARG A 254 -4.39 6.12 9.82
CA ARG A 254 -5.70 6.20 10.48
C ARG A 254 -6.75 5.40 9.72
N ILE A 255 -7.45 4.51 10.40
CA ILE A 255 -8.58 3.75 9.90
C ILE A 255 -9.88 4.45 10.31
N ASN A 256 -10.76 4.69 9.34
CA ASN A 256 -12.13 5.15 9.51
C ASN A 256 -13.07 3.99 9.16
N LEU A 257 -13.58 3.30 10.18
CA LEU A 257 -14.36 2.07 10.03
C LEU A 257 -15.85 2.37 9.86
N HIS A 258 -16.43 1.84 8.79
CA HIS A 258 -17.83 1.96 8.42
C HIS A 258 -18.54 0.59 8.49
N ILE A 259 -19.76 0.57 9.03
CA ILE A 259 -20.65 -0.59 8.97
C ILE A 259 -21.80 -0.27 8.01
N PRO A 260 -22.06 -1.10 6.98
CA PRO A 260 -23.17 -0.88 6.06
C PRO A 260 -24.51 -0.67 6.78
N LYS A 261 -25.30 0.31 6.32
CA LYS A 261 -26.62 0.70 6.89
C LYS A 261 -26.56 1.29 8.31
N VAL A 262 -25.37 1.39 8.92
CA VAL A 262 -25.15 1.98 10.25
C VAL A 262 -24.38 3.31 10.12
N GLY A 263 -23.32 3.33 9.33
CA GLY A 263 -22.42 4.48 9.21
C GLY A 263 -21.05 4.21 9.82
N TYR A 264 -20.27 5.28 10.03
CA TYR A 264 -18.95 5.19 10.65
C TYR A 264 -19.06 4.99 12.15
N VAL A 265 -18.35 4.01 12.68
CA VAL A 265 -18.43 3.62 14.11
C VAL A 265 -17.12 3.74 14.85
N GLY A 266 -16.00 3.89 14.14
CA GLY A 266 -14.69 3.99 14.76
C GLY A 266 -13.66 4.74 13.92
N ILE A 267 -12.81 5.50 14.61
CA ILE A 267 -11.59 6.08 14.08
C ILE A 267 -10.44 5.56 14.93
N GLY A 268 -9.46 4.91 14.33
CA GLY A 268 -8.35 4.31 15.04
C GLY A 268 -7.03 4.43 14.28
N GLU A 269 -5.94 4.20 14.98
CA GLU A 269 -4.58 4.20 14.43
C GLU A 269 -4.10 2.76 14.24
N VAL A 270 -3.47 2.46 13.10
CA VAL A 270 -2.87 1.15 12.83
C VAL A 270 -1.66 0.98 13.74
N CYS A 271 -1.57 -0.17 14.43
CA CYS A 271 -0.52 -0.42 15.42
C CYS A 271 0.41 -1.58 15.07
N GLY A 272 0.22 -2.23 13.93
CA GLY A 272 1.01 -3.38 13.51
C GLY A 272 0.58 -3.92 12.16
N GLU A 273 1.20 -5.01 11.75
CA GLU A 273 0.91 -5.68 10.48
C GLU A 273 -0.31 -6.61 10.59
N PRO A 274 -1.02 -6.86 9.47
CA PRO A 274 -2.13 -7.80 9.46
C PRO A 274 -1.63 -9.25 9.56
N LEU A 275 -2.18 -10.01 10.48
CA LEU A 275 -1.88 -11.44 10.66
C LEU A 275 -3.15 -12.29 10.50
N PRO A 276 -3.02 -13.57 10.07
CA PRO A 276 -4.14 -14.51 10.13
C PRO A 276 -4.74 -14.57 11.54
N PHE A 277 -6.05 -14.75 11.64
CA PHE A 277 -6.78 -14.76 12.91
C PHE A 277 -6.19 -15.71 13.96
N THR A 278 -5.65 -16.87 13.57
CA THR A 278 -4.94 -17.84 14.44
C THR A 278 -3.73 -17.24 15.17
N GLU A 279 -3.07 -16.27 14.55
CA GLU A 279 -1.77 -15.73 14.98
C GLU A 279 -1.87 -14.27 15.42
N ALA A 280 -3.00 -13.63 15.12
CA ALA A 280 -3.23 -12.23 15.38
C ALA A 280 -3.06 -11.85 16.86
N LEU A 281 -2.16 -10.89 17.08
CA LEU A 281 -1.99 -10.21 18.35
C LEU A 281 -2.67 -8.84 18.29
N VAL A 282 -3.40 -8.50 19.34
CA VAL A 282 -4.13 -7.24 19.52
C VAL A 282 -3.73 -6.58 20.83
N ARG A 283 -4.21 -5.36 21.09
CA ARG A 283 -3.81 -4.55 22.26
C ARG A 283 -2.29 -4.42 22.36
N ASP A 284 -1.69 -3.83 21.34
CA ASP A 284 -0.24 -3.56 21.26
C ASP A 284 0.61 -4.83 21.45
N GLY A 285 0.14 -5.96 20.92
CA GLY A 285 0.84 -7.25 20.97
C GLY A 285 0.61 -8.06 22.25
N SER A 286 -0.14 -7.56 23.22
CA SER A 286 -0.28 -8.20 24.55
C SER A 286 -1.29 -9.34 24.62
N LEU A 287 -2.20 -9.45 23.64
CA LEU A 287 -3.28 -10.45 23.66
C LEU A 287 -3.38 -11.20 22.33
N ARG A 288 -3.46 -12.53 22.40
CA ARG A 288 -3.79 -13.38 21.25
C ARG A 288 -5.29 -13.43 21.05
N LEU A 289 -5.77 -12.98 19.88
CA LEU A 289 -7.20 -12.80 19.63
C LEU A 289 -7.96 -14.13 19.60
N ALA A 290 -7.39 -15.17 19.00
CA ALA A 290 -8.01 -16.49 18.89
C ALA A 290 -8.26 -17.21 20.23
N GLU A 291 -7.64 -16.74 21.31
CA GLU A 291 -7.81 -17.29 22.67
C GLU A 291 -8.89 -16.54 23.47
N GLN A 292 -9.49 -15.50 22.90
CA GLN A 292 -10.48 -14.68 23.57
C GLN A 292 -11.90 -15.21 23.35
N GLN A 293 -12.81 -14.80 24.25
CA GLN A 293 -14.24 -15.00 24.03
C GLN A 293 -14.74 -13.97 23.01
N LEU A 294 -15.06 -14.44 21.81
CA LEU A 294 -15.48 -13.63 20.66
C LEU A 294 -16.95 -13.90 20.29
N VAL A 295 -17.60 -12.89 19.72
CA VAL A 295 -18.93 -12.99 19.12
C VAL A 295 -18.82 -13.52 17.68
N GLY A 296 -17.87 -13.00 16.90
CA GLY A 296 -17.59 -13.44 15.53
C GLY A 296 -16.76 -14.72 15.47
N LYS A 297 -16.83 -15.41 14.32
CA LYS A 297 -16.10 -16.67 14.09
C LYS A 297 -14.68 -16.46 13.59
N TYR A 298 -14.47 -15.44 12.74
CA TYR A 298 -13.18 -15.13 12.08
C TYR A 298 -12.51 -16.35 11.43
N ARG A 299 -13.32 -17.26 10.90
CA ARG A 299 -12.91 -18.48 10.21
C ARG A 299 -13.66 -18.61 8.90
N HIS A 300 -12.96 -19.09 7.88
CA HIS A 300 -13.53 -19.40 6.57
C HIS A 300 -13.30 -20.87 6.23
N PRO A 301 -14.22 -21.53 5.52
CA PRO A 301 -14.00 -22.90 5.05
C PRO A 301 -12.70 -23.00 4.22
N GLY A 302 -11.77 -23.86 4.64
CA GLY A 302 -10.48 -24.08 3.96
C GLY A 302 -9.32 -23.19 4.45
N ASP A 303 -9.53 -22.33 5.46
CA ASP A 303 -8.46 -21.47 5.99
C ASP A 303 -7.36 -22.21 6.77
N ASP A 304 -7.55 -23.49 7.06
CA ASP A 304 -6.58 -24.41 7.65
C ASP A 304 -5.56 -24.94 6.64
N THR A 305 -5.90 -24.88 5.36
CA THR A 305 -5.11 -25.44 4.25
C THR A 305 -4.66 -24.39 3.24
N ASP A 306 -5.39 -23.28 3.13
CA ASP A 306 -5.06 -22.16 2.24
C ASP A 306 -5.00 -20.82 3.01
N PRO A 307 -3.79 -20.28 3.26
CA PRO A 307 -3.60 -18.98 3.90
C PRO A 307 -4.25 -17.79 3.16
N ASP A 308 -4.54 -17.91 1.86
CA ASP A 308 -5.21 -16.85 1.09
C ASP A 308 -6.72 -16.77 1.41
N VAL A 309 -7.30 -17.83 2.01
CA VAL A 309 -8.72 -17.88 2.41
C VAL A 309 -8.94 -17.33 3.83
N ALA A 310 -7.89 -17.32 4.66
CA ALA A 310 -7.95 -16.93 6.05
C ALA A 310 -8.54 -15.52 6.29
N GLU A 311 -9.12 -15.34 7.48
CA GLU A 311 -9.46 -14.01 7.99
C GLU A 311 -8.20 -13.34 8.53
N TYR A 312 -7.87 -12.16 8.01
CA TYR A 312 -6.74 -11.37 8.49
C TYR A 312 -7.23 -10.28 9.44
N ILE A 313 -6.45 -10.05 10.49
CA ILE A 313 -6.72 -9.09 11.55
C ILE A 313 -5.63 -8.02 11.49
N LEU A 314 -6.02 -6.77 11.25
CA LEU A 314 -5.13 -5.62 11.36
C LEU A 314 -5.34 -4.96 12.73
N PRO A 315 -4.34 -4.93 13.62
CA PRO A 315 -4.48 -4.33 14.94
C PRO A 315 -4.63 -2.81 14.85
N VAL A 316 -5.63 -2.28 15.56
CA VAL A 316 -5.99 -0.86 15.55
C VAL A 316 -6.23 -0.36 16.96
N ARG A 317 -5.58 0.74 17.33
CA ARG A 317 -5.87 1.48 18.55
C ARG A 317 -6.95 2.52 18.28
N TRP A 318 -8.16 2.28 18.78
CA TRP A 318 -9.27 3.21 18.62
C TRP A 318 -8.99 4.54 19.31
N LEU A 319 -8.92 5.62 18.52
CA LEU A 319 -8.91 7.00 18.99
C LEU A 319 -10.32 7.40 19.45
N LYS A 320 -11.33 6.90 18.73
CA LYS A 320 -12.74 6.99 19.08
C LYS A 320 -13.48 5.78 18.54
N ALA A 321 -14.35 5.18 19.35
CA ALA A 321 -15.23 4.10 18.92
C ALA A 321 -16.57 4.18 19.66
N VAL A 322 -17.67 4.01 18.93
CA VAL A 322 -19.03 4.17 19.44
C VAL A 322 -19.87 2.92 19.19
N ASP A 323 -20.98 2.80 19.91
CA ASP A 323 -21.99 1.77 19.63
C ASP A 323 -22.65 2.01 18.27
N ARG A 324 -23.23 0.95 17.67
CA ARG A 324 -23.89 1.03 16.35
C ARG A 324 -24.97 2.10 16.32
N SER A 325 -25.72 2.28 17.40
CA SER A 325 -26.75 3.31 17.54
C SER A 325 -26.24 4.75 17.48
N ALA A 326 -24.94 4.95 17.72
CA ALA A 326 -24.27 6.24 17.65
C ALA A 326 -23.38 6.36 16.39
N GLY A 327 -23.54 5.45 15.42
CA GLY A 327 -22.86 5.50 14.14
C GLY A 327 -23.07 6.85 13.45
N VAL A 328 -22.00 7.39 12.89
CA VAL A 328 -22.00 8.68 12.20
C VAL A 328 -22.31 8.45 10.73
N TRP A 329 -23.45 8.98 10.31
CA TRP A 329 -23.84 9.03 8.90
C TRP A 329 -24.60 10.30 8.58
N ASP A 330 -24.21 10.97 7.50
CA ASP A 330 -24.92 12.09 6.88
C ASP A 330 -25.01 11.85 5.37
N LYS A 331 -26.01 12.45 4.73
CA LYS A 331 -26.18 12.35 3.27
C LYS A 331 -24.93 12.90 2.57
N GLY A 332 -24.37 12.12 1.65
CA GLY A 332 -23.18 12.48 0.88
C GLY A 332 -21.85 12.07 1.51
N MET A 333 -21.88 11.41 2.68
CA MET A 333 -20.67 10.75 3.20
C MET A 333 -20.23 9.61 2.28
N PHE A 334 -18.92 9.43 2.16
CA PHE A 334 -18.30 8.39 1.37
C PHE A 334 -18.56 7.02 1.99
N ALA A 335 -19.01 6.06 1.18
CA ALA A 335 -19.01 4.64 1.51
C ALA A 335 -19.03 3.82 0.23
N VAL A 336 -18.20 2.79 0.18
CA VAL A 336 -18.09 1.85 -0.94
C VAL A 336 -18.03 0.42 -0.39
N PRO A 337 -18.44 -0.60 -1.15
CA PRO A 337 -18.40 -2.00 -0.70
C PRO A 337 -17.00 -2.61 -0.71
N LEU A 338 -15.94 -1.79 -0.69
CA LEU A 338 -14.55 -2.23 -0.70
C LEU A 338 -14.07 -2.50 0.73
N PRO A 339 -13.39 -3.64 1.00
CA PRO A 339 -12.87 -3.96 2.33
C PRO A 339 -12.07 -2.82 2.95
N ILE A 340 -11.22 -2.19 2.13
CA ILE A 340 -10.37 -1.08 2.52
C ILE A 340 -9.92 -0.26 1.30
N CYS A 341 -9.87 1.06 1.42
CA CYS A 341 -9.32 1.97 0.41
C CYS A 341 -8.92 3.31 1.05
N HIS A 342 -8.31 4.22 0.29
CA HIS A 342 -8.07 5.58 0.75
C HIS A 342 -9.39 6.35 0.95
N LEU A 343 -9.50 7.08 2.05
CA LEU A 343 -10.59 8.01 2.32
C LEU A 343 -10.11 9.44 2.05
N ASN A 344 -10.28 9.87 0.80
CA ASN A 344 -9.87 11.22 0.38
C ASN A 344 -10.98 12.27 0.54
N ASN A 345 -12.23 11.83 0.70
CA ASN A 345 -13.39 12.70 0.70
C ASN A 345 -13.36 13.68 1.90
N ALA A 346 -12.99 14.94 1.65
CA ALA A 346 -12.77 15.96 2.66
C ALA A 346 -14.05 16.30 3.43
N ALA A 347 -15.21 16.26 2.77
CA ALA A 347 -16.50 16.45 3.44
C ALA A 347 -16.75 15.36 4.49
N THR A 348 -16.50 14.10 4.13
CA THR A 348 -16.59 12.96 5.06
C THR A 348 -15.60 13.12 6.20
N LEU A 349 -14.34 13.41 5.92
CA LEU A 349 -13.31 13.62 6.95
C LEU A 349 -13.66 14.77 7.91
N ALA A 350 -14.20 15.88 7.40
CA ALA A 350 -14.63 17.01 8.21
C ALA A 350 -15.82 16.66 9.13
N ILE A 351 -16.81 15.94 8.61
CA ILE A 351 -17.95 15.44 9.39
C ILE A 351 -17.45 14.51 10.50
N LEU A 352 -16.58 13.55 10.15
CA LEU A 352 -15.99 12.60 11.08
C LEU A 352 -15.21 13.31 12.18
N LYS A 353 -14.34 14.26 11.83
CA LYS A 353 -13.60 15.08 12.80
C LYS A 353 -14.54 15.77 13.78
N THR A 354 -15.57 16.44 13.26
CA THR A 354 -16.51 17.22 14.09
C THR A 354 -17.35 16.34 15.01
N LYS A 355 -17.89 15.22 14.51
CA LYS A 355 -18.81 14.35 15.25
C LYS A 355 -18.10 13.42 16.23
N PHE A 356 -16.89 12.96 15.91
CA PHE A 356 -16.13 12.09 16.81
C PHE A 356 -15.26 12.85 17.81
N PHE A 357 -14.80 14.06 17.45
CA PHE A 357 -13.94 14.91 18.26
C PHE A 357 -14.46 16.37 18.29
N PRO A 358 -15.62 16.63 18.93
CA PRO A 358 -16.15 17.98 19.05
C PRO A 358 -15.20 18.88 19.86
N GLU A 359 -15.03 20.13 19.44
CA GLU A 359 -14.20 21.10 20.16
C GLU A 359 -14.71 21.29 21.60
N GLY A 360 -13.81 21.14 22.59
CA GLY A 360 -14.13 21.25 24.03
C GLY A 360 -13.85 19.99 24.86
N THR A 361 -13.55 18.84 24.24
CA THR A 361 -13.06 17.66 24.98
C THR A 361 -11.55 17.74 25.20
N ALA A 362 -11.12 18.56 26.16
CA ALA A 362 -9.77 18.45 26.70
C ALA A 362 -9.62 17.08 27.39
N THR A 363 -8.69 16.26 26.93
CA THR A 363 -8.22 15.10 27.66
C THR A 363 -7.45 15.59 28.89
N SER A 364 -8.09 15.61 30.06
CA SER A 364 -7.38 15.72 31.34
C SER A 364 -6.60 14.42 31.59
N PRO A 365 -5.27 14.46 31.71
CA PRO A 365 -4.49 13.31 32.11
C PRO A 365 -4.26 13.39 33.61
N THR A 366 -5.15 12.82 34.44
CA THR A 366 -4.83 12.33 35.80
C THR A 366 -6.09 11.77 36.45
N GLY A 367 -6.25 10.45 36.38
CA GLY A 367 -7.05 9.70 37.34
C GLY A 367 -6.12 9.19 38.43
N THR A 368 -6.00 9.94 39.51
CA THR A 368 -5.28 9.56 40.73
C THR A 368 -5.92 8.29 41.32
N ALA A 369 -5.12 7.27 41.61
CA ALA A 369 -5.56 6.06 42.28
C ALA A 369 -6.09 6.38 43.70
N PRO A 370 -7.17 5.73 44.18
CA PRO A 370 -7.61 5.91 45.55
C PRO A 370 -6.67 5.14 46.51
N THR A 371 -6.17 5.85 47.52
CA THR A 371 -5.47 5.28 48.67
C THR A 371 -6.42 4.40 49.49
N PRO A 372 -5.99 3.23 50.01
CA PRO A 372 -6.83 2.42 50.87
C PRO A 372 -6.90 3.05 52.26
N ALA A 373 -8.12 3.23 52.77
CA ALA A 373 -8.37 3.66 54.14
C ALA A 373 -7.97 2.53 55.11
N GLN A 374 -7.14 2.88 56.10
CA GLN A 374 -6.96 2.08 57.30
C GLN A 374 -8.12 2.36 58.26
N SER A 375 -8.83 1.30 58.63
CA SER A 375 -9.40 1.07 59.96
C SER A 375 -9.88 -0.37 60.07
#